data_AF-A0A7X3ZXR9-F1
#
_entry.id   AF-A0A7X3ZXR9-F1
#
_cell.length_a   1.000
_cell.length_b   1.000
_cell.length_c   1.000
_cell.angle_alpha   90.00
_cell.angle_beta   90.00
_cell.angle_gamma   90.00
#
_symmetry.space_group_name_H-M   'P 1'
#
loop_
_entity.id
_entity.type
_entity.pdbx_description
1 polymer ?
#
loop_
_entity_poly.entity_id
_entity_poly.type
_entity_poly.pdbx_seq_one_letter_code
_entity_poly.pdbx_strand_id
1 'polypeptide(L)'
;MGTVLQDVTSESIDAEHIRRRVDDWEDRVSALFDEFGDWLPDGWEARAGGRVEMNEEMMRKFGVAPKRMPTLELRNREGQVARLVPRGLWIVGGNGRVDLKRDGHHYLVVDMAESFDTPDWQVAAAEKRCAREAISEDWLRRVLK
;
A
#
# COMPACT_ATOMS: atom_id res chain seq x y z
N MET A 1 -7.01 11.84 10.78
CA MET A 1 -6.85 10.81 11.84
C MET A 1 -8.12 9.94 11.94
N GLY A 2 -8.64 9.39 10.82
CA GLY A 2 -10.09 9.08 10.77
C GLY A 2 -10.61 7.89 9.96
N THR A 3 -9.84 7.10 9.23
CA THR A 3 -10.47 6.23 8.21
C THR A 3 -11.21 5.01 8.79
N VAL A 4 -10.60 4.25 9.70
CA VAL A 4 -11.24 3.05 10.28
C VAL A 4 -12.40 3.39 11.24
N LEU A 5 -12.25 4.46 12.02
CA LEU A 5 -13.28 4.87 12.99
C LEU A 5 -14.52 5.42 12.29
N GLN A 6 -14.38 6.21 11.23
CA GLN A 6 -15.54 6.67 10.44
C GLN A 6 -16.25 5.50 9.79
N ASP A 7 -15.50 4.53 9.24
CA ASP A 7 -16.10 3.35 8.64
C ASP A 7 -16.88 2.53 9.70
N VAL A 8 -16.33 2.34 10.90
CA VAL A 8 -17.01 1.54 11.93
C VAL A 8 -18.22 2.27 12.57
N THR A 9 -18.30 3.60 12.48
CA THR A 9 -19.30 4.42 13.18
C THR A 9 -20.40 5.01 12.30
N SER A 10 -20.31 4.92 10.97
CA SER A 10 -21.35 5.45 10.09
C SER A 10 -22.52 4.48 9.92
N GLU A 11 -23.75 5.00 9.99
CA GLU A 11 -25.01 4.24 9.83
C GLU A 11 -25.21 3.64 8.42
N SER A 12 -24.26 3.80 7.49
CA SER A 12 -24.39 3.50 6.06
C SER A 12 -23.37 2.50 5.50
N ILE A 13 -22.60 1.80 6.32
CA ILE A 13 -21.72 0.74 5.81
C ILE A 13 -22.52 -0.49 5.40
N ASP A 14 -22.48 -0.79 4.11
CA ASP A 14 -23.00 -2.01 3.52
C ASP A 14 -21.94 -2.73 2.67
N ALA A 15 -22.34 -3.86 2.08
CA ALA A 15 -21.46 -4.65 1.24
C ALA A 15 -20.99 -3.91 -0.02
N GLU A 16 -21.79 -2.97 -0.55
CA GLU A 16 -21.42 -2.18 -1.72
C GLU A 16 -20.32 -1.18 -1.39
N HIS A 17 -20.44 -0.48 -0.25
CA HIS A 17 -19.41 0.39 0.25
C HIS A 17 -18.09 -0.37 0.45
N ILE A 18 -18.12 -1.55 1.08
CA ILE A 18 -16.92 -2.37 1.28
C ILE A 18 -16.29 -2.82 -0.04
N ARG A 19 -17.10 -3.20 -1.05
CA ARG A 19 -16.57 -3.51 -2.39
C ARG A 19 -15.87 -2.31 -3.01
N ARG A 20 -16.52 -1.14 -2.99
CA ARG A 20 -15.94 0.11 -3.52
C ARG A 20 -14.63 0.46 -2.83
N ARG A 21 -14.53 0.28 -1.52
CA ARG A 21 -13.28 0.49 -0.76
C ARG A 21 -12.17 -0.47 -1.18
N VAL A 22 -12.51 -1.73 -1.42
CA VAL A 22 -11.57 -2.76 -1.88
C VAL A 22 -11.10 -2.49 -3.31
N ASP A 23 -11.97 -2.00 -4.18
CA ASP A 23 -11.64 -1.63 -5.56
C ASP A 23 -10.76 -0.38 -5.60
N ASP A 24 -11.18 0.69 -4.92
CA ASP A 24 -10.37 1.92 -4.73
C ASP A 24 -8.98 1.59 -4.18
N TRP A 25 -8.88 0.70 -3.21
CA TRP A 25 -7.59 0.28 -2.67
C TRP A 25 -6.69 -0.44 -3.69
N GLU A 26 -7.25 -1.30 -4.55
CA GLU A 26 -6.48 -1.95 -5.62
C GLU A 26 -5.96 -0.93 -6.63
N ASP A 27 -6.80 0.03 -7.01
CA ASP A 27 -6.43 1.09 -7.95
C ASP A 27 -5.31 1.97 -7.39
N ARG A 28 -5.42 2.37 -6.11
CA ARG A 28 -4.38 3.14 -5.40
C ARG A 28 -3.04 2.40 -5.35
N VAL A 29 -3.07 1.12 -4.99
CA VAL A 29 -1.86 0.29 -4.91
C VAL A 29 -1.22 0.14 -6.29
N SER A 30 -2.03 -0.04 -7.33
CA SER A 30 -1.54 -0.18 -8.70
C SER A 30 -0.90 1.12 -9.20
N ALA A 31 -1.55 2.26 -8.96
CA ALA A 31 -1.00 3.58 -9.30
C ALA A 31 0.31 3.86 -8.56
N LEU A 32 0.40 3.54 -7.27
CA LEU A 32 1.65 3.62 -6.50
C LEU A 32 2.76 2.77 -7.12
N PHE A 33 2.44 1.58 -7.62
CA PHE A 33 3.42 0.69 -8.24
C PHE A 33 3.92 1.22 -9.58
N ASP A 34 3.04 1.83 -10.37
CA ASP A 34 3.40 2.51 -11.61
C ASP A 34 4.32 3.71 -11.33
N GLU A 35 3.99 4.55 -10.33
CA GLU A 35 4.85 5.66 -9.88
C GLU A 35 6.26 5.17 -9.46
N PHE A 36 6.32 4.07 -8.70
CA PHE A 36 7.60 3.48 -8.32
C PHE A 36 8.39 3.01 -9.54
N GLY A 37 7.72 2.43 -10.54
CA GLY A 37 8.33 2.01 -11.79
C GLY A 37 8.94 3.18 -12.57
N ASP A 38 8.23 4.31 -12.63
CA ASP A 38 8.68 5.52 -13.31
C ASP A 38 9.89 6.18 -12.61
N TRP A 39 10.00 6.02 -11.30
CA TRP A 39 11.10 6.58 -10.49
C TRP A 39 12.36 5.70 -10.44
N LEU A 40 12.34 4.52 -11.06
CA LEU A 40 13.47 3.60 -10.99
C LEU A 40 14.71 4.15 -11.70
N PRO A 41 15.92 3.86 -11.19
CA PRO A 41 17.16 4.19 -11.89
C PRO A 41 17.36 3.35 -13.16
N ASP A 42 18.25 3.79 -14.04
CA ASP A 42 18.68 2.99 -15.18
C ASP A 42 19.22 1.62 -14.75
N GLY A 43 18.81 0.57 -15.48
CA GLY A 43 19.20 -0.81 -15.19
C GLY A 43 18.41 -1.47 -14.06
N TRP A 44 17.41 -0.78 -13.51
CA TRP A 44 16.39 -1.37 -12.64
C TRP A 44 15.11 -1.65 -13.43
N GLU A 45 14.31 -2.59 -12.92
CA GLU A 45 12.99 -2.91 -13.44
C GLU A 45 11.98 -3.08 -12.30
N ALA A 46 10.76 -2.58 -12.53
CA ALA A 46 9.59 -2.85 -11.73
C ALA A 46 8.84 -4.02 -12.36
N ARG A 47 8.75 -5.14 -11.66
CA ARG A 47 8.09 -6.35 -12.15
C ARG A 47 6.92 -6.70 -11.26
N ALA A 48 5.78 -7.00 -11.88
CA ALA A 48 4.66 -7.59 -11.18
C ALA A 48 5.12 -8.88 -10.47
N GLY A 49 5.02 -8.90 -9.15
CA GLY A 49 5.35 -10.05 -8.32
C GLY A 49 4.16 -11.01 -8.21
N GLY A 50 4.21 -11.86 -7.19
CA GLY A 50 3.04 -12.67 -6.81
C GLY A 50 1.83 -11.83 -6.40
N ARG A 51 0.70 -12.49 -6.14
CA ARG A 51 -0.47 -11.84 -5.54
C ARG A 51 -0.66 -12.31 -4.11
N VAL A 52 -1.10 -11.40 -3.24
CA VAL A 52 -1.48 -11.72 -1.86
C VAL A 52 -2.99 -11.69 -1.71
N GLU A 53 -3.54 -12.63 -0.95
CA GLU A 53 -4.97 -12.62 -0.65
C GLU A 53 -5.26 -11.59 0.44
N MET A 54 -6.20 -10.70 0.15
CA MET A 54 -6.81 -9.79 1.10
C MET A 54 -8.21 -10.30 1.42
N ASN A 55 -8.38 -10.70 2.68
CA ASN A 55 -9.63 -11.15 3.24
C ASN A 55 -9.71 -10.55 4.64
N GLU A 56 -10.07 -9.28 4.74
CA GLU A 56 -10.09 -8.55 6.00
C GLU A 56 -11.43 -8.72 6.74
N GLU A 57 -11.46 -8.31 8.01
CA GLU A 57 -12.64 -8.49 8.86
C GLU A 57 -13.90 -7.83 8.29
N MET A 58 -13.76 -6.62 7.74
CA MET A 58 -14.88 -5.91 7.11
C MET A 58 -15.40 -6.65 5.88
N MET A 59 -14.53 -7.26 5.08
CA MET A 59 -14.95 -8.06 3.93
C MET A 59 -15.77 -9.27 4.39
N ARG A 60 -15.29 -10.01 5.40
CA ARG A 60 -16.01 -11.15 5.95
C ARG A 60 -17.36 -10.75 6.56
N LYS A 61 -17.37 -9.69 7.37
CA LYS A 61 -18.56 -9.21 8.07
C LYS A 61 -19.69 -8.83 7.10
N PHE A 62 -19.34 -8.25 5.95
CA PHE A 62 -20.31 -7.79 4.95
C PHE A 62 -20.43 -8.74 3.74
N GLY A 63 -19.89 -9.96 3.82
CA GLY A 63 -20.03 -10.97 2.76
C GLY A 63 -19.36 -10.58 1.43
N VAL A 64 -18.31 -9.77 1.48
CA VAL A 64 -17.49 -9.43 0.32
C VAL A 64 -16.41 -10.50 0.14
N ALA A 65 -16.32 -11.03 -1.08
CA ALA A 65 -15.38 -12.11 -1.40
C ALA A 65 -13.92 -11.63 -1.25
N PRO A 66 -12.99 -12.54 -0.85
CA PRO A 66 -11.56 -12.25 -0.83
C PRO A 66 -11.05 -11.74 -2.19
N LYS A 67 -10.06 -10.84 -2.17
CA LYS A 67 -9.45 -10.28 -3.38
C LYS A 67 -7.95 -10.57 -3.44
N ARG A 68 -7.42 -10.80 -4.63
CA ARG A 68 -5.99 -11.07 -4.85
C ARG A 68 -5.28 -9.79 -5.26
N MET A 69 -4.64 -9.13 -4.30
CA MET A 69 -3.95 -7.85 -4.47
C MET A 69 -2.59 -8.05 -5.16
N PRO A 70 -2.17 -7.09 -6.03
CA PRO A 70 -0.86 -7.14 -6.66
C PRO A 70 0.27 -6.96 -5.64
N THR A 71 1.45 -7.49 -5.96
CA THR A 71 2.70 -7.10 -5.29
C THR A 71 3.69 -6.64 -6.36
N LEU A 72 4.65 -5.80 -5.97
CA LEU A 72 5.69 -5.32 -6.87
C LEU A 72 7.05 -5.85 -6.42
N GLU A 73 7.84 -6.35 -7.36
CA GLU A 73 9.24 -6.67 -7.18
C GLU A 73 10.08 -5.60 -7.87
N LEU A 74 11.02 -5.00 -7.14
CA LEU A 74 12.02 -4.11 -7.71
C LEU A 74 13.30 -4.91 -7.90
N ARG A 75 13.81 -4.94 -9.13
CA ARG A 75 14.93 -5.79 -9.52
C ARG A 75 16.01 -4.95 -10.19
N ASN A 76 17.25 -5.38 -10.05
CA ASN A 76 18.40 -4.85 -10.78
C ASN A 76 19.18 -6.02 -11.42
N ARG A 77 20.38 -5.76 -11.94
CA ARG A 77 21.23 -6.79 -12.57
C ARG A 77 21.61 -7.95 -11.64
N GLU A 78 21.60 -7.74 -10.32
CA GLU A 78 21.93 -8.75 -9.31
C GLU A 78 20.71 -9.60 -8.91
N GLY A 79 19.50 -9.19 -9.30
CA GLY A 79 18.26 -9.90 -9.04
C GLY A 79 17.24 -9.03 -8.33
N GLN A 80 16.38 -9.65 -7.51
CA GLN A 80 15.37 -8.95 -6.74
C GLN A 80 16.00 -8.25 -5.52
N VAL A 81 15.84 -6.93 -5.44
CA VAL A 81 16.40 -6.12 -4.35
C VAL A 81 15.34 -5.74 -3.33
N ALA A 82 14.14 -5.40 -3.79
CA ALA A 82 13.05 -5.01 -2.91
C ALA A 82 11.71 -5.59 -3.35
N ARG A 83 10.76 -5.64 -2.41
CA ARG A 83 9.39 -6.04 -2.70
C ARG A 83 8.40 -5.15 -1.94
N LEU A 84 7.37 -4.69 -2.65
CA LEU A 84 6.22 -4.00 -2.09
C LEU A 84 5.04 -4.97 -1.97
N VAL A 85 4.45 -5.04 -0.78
CA VAL A 85 3.36 -5.98 -0.47
C VAL A 85 2.24 -5.26 0.26
N PRO A 86 1.02 -5.19 -0.30
CA PRO A 86 -0.15 -4.69 0.42
C PRO A 86 -0.40 -5.53 1.68
N ARG A 87 -0.64 -4.89 2.81
CA ARG A 87 -0.82 -5.57 4.10
C ARG A 87 -2.18 -5.41 4.73
N GLY A 88 -2.84 -4.30 4.45
CA GLY A 88 -4.19 -4.07 4.96
C GLY A 88 -4.72 -2.73 4.51
N LEU A 89 -6.01 -2.71 4.21
CA LEU A 89 -6.80 -1.53 3.88
C LEU A 89 -7.31 -0.84 5.15
N TRP A 90 -7.84 -1.60 6.10
CA TRP A 90 -8.38 -1.04 7.34
C TRP A 90 -7.32 -1.04 8.44
N ILE A 91 -6.43 -0.04 8.42
CA ILE A 91 -5.40 0.15 9.44
C ILE A 91 -5.66 1.38 10.32
N VAL A 92 -5.25 1.31 11.59
CA VAL A 92 -5.35 2.48 12.48
C VAL A 92 -4.39 3.57 12.01
N GLY A 93 -4.95 4.75 11.71
CA GLY A 93 -4.17 5.95 11.39
C GLY A 93 -3.75 6.09 9.93
N GLY A 94 -4.42 5.41 8.99
CA GLY A 94 -4.26 5.58 7.55
C GLY A 94 -5.38 4.90 6.73
N ASN A 95 -5.37 5.14 5.43
CA ASN A 95 -6.25 4.58 4.40
C ASN A 95 -5.57 3.41 3.65
N GLY A 96 -4.95 2.54 4.43
CA GLY A 96 -4.26 1.37 3.90
C GLY A 96 -2.75 1.45 4.02
N ARG A 97 -2.12 0.28 3.90
CA ARG A 97 -0.68 0.10 4.07
C ARG A 97 -0.10 -0.88 3.07
N VAL A 98 1.03 -0.48 2.51
CA VAL A 98 1.96 -1.31 1.76
C VAL A 98 3.27 -1.42 2.54
N ASP A 99 3.81 -2.63 2.65
CA ASP A 99 5.14 -2.84 3.22
C ASP A 99 6.17 -2.88 2.09
N LEU A 100 7.23 -2.07 2.17
CA LEU A 100 8.43 -2.23 1.35
C LEU A 100 9.51 -2.95 2.15
N LYS A 101 10.01 -4.06 1.62
CA LYS A 101 11.08 -4.87 2.21
C LYS A 101 12.30 -4.88 1.30
N ARG A 102 13.48 -4.57 1.85
CA ARG A 102 14.78 -4.61 1.17
C ARG A 102 15.85 -5.05 2.16
N ASP A 103 16.63 -6.09 1.87
CA ASP A 103 17.84 -6.47 2.63
C ASP A 103 17.70 -6.46 4.17
N GLY A 104 16.55 -6.92 4.69
CA GLY A 104 16.25 -6.92 6.13
C GLY A 104 15.69 -5.60 6.68
N HIS A 105 15.75 -4.50 5.91
CA HIS A 105 15.04 -3.26 6.18
C HIS A 105 13.55 -3.38 5.81
N HIS A 106 12.72 -2.75 6.63
CA HIS A 106 11.27 -2.74 6.47
C HIS A 106 10.75 -1.30 6.60
N TYR A 107 10.14 -0.82 5.52
CA TYR A 107 9.48 0.47 5.45
C TYR A 107 7.96 0.28 5.38
N LEU A 108 7.24 1.13 6.11
CA LEU A 108 5.79 1.19 6.13
C LEU A 108 5.37 2.33 5.21
N VAL A 109 4.75 2.00 4.09
CA VAL A 109 4.11 2.96 3.18
C VAL A 109 2.62 3.01 3.53
N VAL A 110 2.12 4.17 3.90
CA VAL A 110 0.77 4.38 4.41
C VAL A 110 0.10 5.48 3.62
N ASP A 111 -1.10 5.23 3.10
CA ASP A 111 -1.94 6.29 2.54
C ASP A 111 -2.55 7.07 3.71
N MET A 112 -2.38 8.38 3.75
CA MET A 112 -2.90 9.25 4.79
C MET A 112 -4.17 10.00 4.37
N ALA A 113 -4.57 9.88 3.10
CA ALA A 113 -5.79 10.46 2.57
C ALA A 113 -7.04 9.85 3.21
N GLU A 114 -8.19 10.49 3.03
CA GLU A 114 -9.48 9.87 3.33
C GLU A 114 -9.87 8.89 2.22
N SER A 115 -10.86 8.04 2.50
CA SER A 115 -11.42 7.11 1.52
C SER A 115 -11.88 7.87 0.28
N PHE A 116 -11.49 7.41 -0.91
CA PHE A 116 -11.86 7.99 -2.21
C PHE A 116 -11.23 9.36 -2.56
N ASP A 117 -10.46 9.99 -1.67
CA ASP A 117 -9.68 11.20 -1.96
C ASP A 117 -8.37 10.87 -2.68
N THR A 118 -7.70 11.87 -3.27
CA THR A 118 -6.36 11.65 -3.86
C THR A 118 -5.39 11.07 -2.82
N PRO A 119 -4.66 9.98 -3.11
CA PRO A 119 -3.74 9.37 -2.14
C PRO A 119 -2.68 10.35 -1.60
N ASP A 120 -2.39 10.24 -0.30
CA ASP A 120 -1.30 10.95 0.38
C ASP A 120 -0.33 9.90 0.93
N TRP A 121 0.53 9.38 0.06
CA TRP A 121 1.47 8.33 0.41
C TRP A 121 2.62 8.85 1.25
N GLN A 122 2.69 8.35 2.49
CA GLN A 122 3.77 8.63 3.41
C GLN A 122 4.53 7.36 3.78
N VAL A 123 5.79 7.52 4.14
CA VAL A 123 6.67 6.40 4.46
C VAL A 123 7.43 6.62 5.76
N ALA A 124 7.61 5.55 6.51
CA ALA A 124 8.48 5.52 7.69
C ALA A 124 9.22 4.18 7.79
N ALA A 125 10.43 4.18 8.34
CA ALA A 125 11.07 2.94 8.76
C ALA A 125 10.28 2.29 9.90
N ALA A 126 10.19 0.96 9.92
CA ALA A 126 9.39 0.22 10.89
C ALA A 126 9.82 0.47 12.35
N GLU A 127 11.09 0.81 12.58
CA GLU A 127 11.67 1.19 13.88
C GLU A 127 11.42 2.65 14.29
N LYS A 128 11.02 3.52 13.35
CA LYS A 128 10.76 4.96 13.56
C LYS A 128 9.40 5.37 12.98
N ARG A 129 8.34 4.66 13.36
CA ARG A 129 6.98 4.79 12.77
C ARG A 129 6.36 6.19 12.83
N CYS A 130 6.83 7.03 13.75
CA CYS A 130 6.37 8.41 13.91
C CYS A 130 7.13 9.42 13.04
N ALA A 131 8.28 9.05 12.48
CA ALA A 131 9.09 9.90 11.61
C ALA A 131 8.72 9.63 10.14
N ARG A 132 7.52 10.08 9.75
CA ARG A 132 6.98 9.92 8.39
C ARG A 132 7.47 11.05 7.50
N GLU A 133 7.74 10.72 6.24
CA GLU A 133 7.99 11.67 5.16
C GLU A 133 7.14 11.30 3.94
N ALA A 134 6.92 12.26 3.04
CA ALA A 134 6.24 12.00 1.77
C ALA A 134 7.08 11.07 0.90
N ILE A 135 6.42 10.18 0.14
CA ILE A 135 7.11 9.38 -0.86
C ILE A 135 7.50 10.25 -2.05
N SER A 136 8.72 10.05 -2.55
CA SER A 136 9.24 10.72 -3.73
C SER A 136 10.28 9.85 -4.44
N GLU A 137 10.61 10.22 -5.68
CA GLU A 137 11.72 9.62 -6.42
C GLU A 137 13.04 9.68 -5.63
N ASP A 138 13.36 10.82 -5.01
CA ASP A 138 14.57 10.99 -4.21
C ASP A 138 14.59 10.04 -3.02
N TRP A 139 13.46 9.88 -2.34
CA TRP A 139 13.34 8.91 -1.25
C TRP A 139 13.61 7.49 -1.76
N LEU A 140 12.98 7.09 -2.87
CA LEU A 140 13.16 5.76 -3.45
C LEU A 140 14.62 5.52 -3.82
N ARG A 141 15.27 6.47 -4.49
CA ARG A 141 16.69 6.40 -4.85
C ARG A 141 17.60 6.27 -3.63
N ARG A 142 17.31 6.96 -2.51
CA ARG A 142 18.04 6.77 -1.25
C ARG A 142 17.85 5.38 -0.66
N VAL A 143 16.65 4.83 -0.76
CA VAL A 143 16.29 3.52 -0.23
C VAL A 143 16.72 2.37 -1.14
N LEU A 144 17.13 2.63 -2.39
CA LEU A 144 17.64 1.61 -3.33
C LEU A 144 19.16 1.64 -3.52
N LYS A 145 19.86 2.69 -3.07
CA LYS A 145 21.34 2.76 -3.00
C LYS A 145 21.89 1.76 -1.99
#